data_AF-A0A381WP06-F1
#
_entry.id   AF-A0A381WP06-F1
#
_cell.length_a   1.000
_cell.length_b   1.000
_cell.length_c   1.000
_cell.angle_alpha   90.00
_cell.angle_beta   90.00
_cell.angle_gamma   90.00
#
_symmetry.space_group_name_H-M   'P 1'
#
loop_
_entity.id
_entity.type
_entity.pdbx_description
1 polymer ?
#
loop_
_entity_poly.entity_id
_entity_poly.type
_entity_poly.pdbx_seq_one_letter_code
_entity_poly.pdbx_strand_id
1 'polypeptide(L)'
;MSEQKYYGIADAKGVESFIPYKNLAKDNFPYVMRANSNRHRHAVYYLVTIDTVDANIVNALIDTEEYEKALKIIKKRAITIGFPEKYSRQYQNSWELIPNPKLDPY
;
A
#
# COMPACT_ATOMS: atom_id res chain seq x y z
N MET A 1 13.48 7.11 -17.24
CA MET A 1 12.83 6.85 -15.94
C MET A 1 12.63 5.36 -15.86
N SER A 2 13.10 4.75 -14.78
CA SER A 2 13.10 3.30 -14.62
C SER A 2 11.91 2.96 -13.71
N GLU A 3 10.90 2.31 -14.27
CA GLU A 3 9.69 1.98 -13.52
C GLU A 3 9.86 0.64 -12.80
N GLN A 4 9.36 0.57 -11.57
CA GLN A 4 9.38 -0.66 -10.78
C GLN A 4 8.02 -0.95 -10.16
N LYS A 5 7.70 -2.24 -10.09
CA LYS A 5 6.47 -2.74 -9.47
C LYS A 5 6.73 -3.12 -8.02
N TYR A 6 5.80 -2.74 -7.16
CA TYR A 6 5.78 -3.04 -5.75
C TYR A 6 4.40 -3.52 -5.33
N TYR A 7 4.34 -4.27 -4.24
CA TYR A 7 3.11 -4.65 -3.59
C TYR A 7 3.25 -4.49 -2.08
N GLY A 8 2.11 -4.46 -1.39
CA GLY A 8 2.12 -4.42 0.06
C GLY A 8 0.75 -4.17 0.65
N ILE A 9 0.76 -3.83 1.92
CA ILE A 9 -0.44 -3.51 2.70
C ILE A 9 -0.34 -2.07 3.17
N ALA A 10 -1.45 -1.35 3.10
CA ALA A 10 -1.60 -0.02 3.66
C ALA A 10 -2.89 0.06 4.48
N ASP A 11 -2.89 0.85 5.54
CA ASP A 11 -4.02 1.04 6.44
C ASP A 11 -4.14 2.51 6.91
N ALA A 12 -5.03 2.77 7.87
CA ALA A 12 -5.27 4.09 8.45
C ALA A 12 -4.01 4.81 8.96
N LYS A 13 -2.95 4.10 9.37
CA LYS A 13 -1.68 4.68 9.85
C LYS A 13 -0.64 4.86 8.74
N GLY A 14 -0.89 4.37 7.52
CA GLY A 14 0.03 4.52 6.39
C GLY A 14 0.40 3.21 5.72
N VAL A 15 1.60 3.17 5.13
CA VAL A 15 2.15 1.96 4.51
C VAL A 15 2.64 1.01 5.59
N GLU A 16 2.08 -0.20 5.64
CA GLU A 16 2.57 -1.28 6.50
C GLU A 16 3.72 -2.04 5.84
N SER A 17 3.63 -2.26 4.53
CA SER A 17 4.67 -2.95 3.76
C SER A 17 4.78 -2.39 2.35
N PHE A 18 6.01 -2.36 1.82
CA PHE A 18 6.33 -1.95 0.46
C PHE A 18 7.43 -2.86 -0.09
N ILE A 19 7.04 -3.92 -0.80
CA ILE A 19 7.93 -5.02 -1.18
C ILE A 19 8.06 -5.04 -2.71
N PRO A 20 9.28 -5.18 -3.26
CA PRO A 20 9.48 -5.33 -4.70
C PRO A 20 8.71 -6.51 -5.27
N TYR A 21 8.01 -6.32 -6.38
CA TYR A 21 7.17 -7.35 -7.01
C TYR A 21 7.94 -8.61 -7.42
N LYS A 22 9.25 -8.50 -7.66
CA LYS A 22 10.13 -9.65 -7.91
C LYS A 22 10.16 -10.67 -6.75
N ASN A 23 9.80 -10.25 -5.54
CA ASN A 23 9.76 -11.09 -4.35
C ASN A 23 8.35 -11.65 -4.07
N LEU A 24 7.37 -11.35 -4.93
CA LEU A 24 6.01 -11.83 -4.76
C LEU A 24 5.99 -13.36 -4.90
N ALA A 25 5.54 -14.05 -3.84
CA ALA A 25 5.26 -15.47 -3.92
C ALA A 25 4.16 -15.74 -4.95
N LYS A 26 4.09 -16.97 -5.50
CA LYS A 26 3.02 -17.34 -6.45
C LYS A 26 1.61 -17.13 -5.91
N ASP A 27 1.44 -17.04 -4.60
CA ASP A 27 0.15 -16.85 -3.94
C ASP A 27 0.09 -15.54 -3.14
N ASN A 28 -0.92 -14.74 -3.47
CA ASN A 28 -1.20 -13.43 -2.87
C ASN A 28 -2.14 -13.58 -1.66
N PHE A 29 -2.69 -14.77 -1.45
CA PHE A 29 -3.71 -15.08 -0.44
C PHE A 29 -3.34 -14.61 0.97
N PRO A 30 -2.09 -14.79 1.48
CA PRO A 30 -1.74 -14.36 2.83
C PRO A 30 -1.88 -12.84 3.03
N TYR A 31 -1.53 -12.04 2.03
CA TYR A 31 -1.61 -10.59 2.11
C TYR A 31 -3.05 -10.08 2.04
N VAL A 32 -3.85 -10.69 1.17
CA VAL A 32 -5.29 -10.40 1.06
C VAL A 32 -6.01 -10.79 2.35
N MET A 33 -5.66 -11.94 2.94
CA MET A 33 -6.22 -12.37 4.23
C MET A 33 -5.87 -11.37 5.33
N ARG A 34 -4.60 -10.95 5.42
CA ARG A 34 -4.13 -9.97 6.42
C ARG A 34 -4.82 -8.61 6.28
N ALA A 35 -4.98 -8.10 5.06
CA ALA A 35 -5.74 -6.89 4.80
C ALA A 35 -7.22 -7.05 5.19
N ASN A 36 -7.81 -8.21 4.94
CA ASN A 36 -9.20 -8.50 5.29
C ASN A 36 -9.43 -8.71 6.80
N SER A 37 -8.44 -9.18 7.56
CA SER A 37 -8.51 -9.22 9.02
C SER A 37 -8.44 -7.82 9.65
N ASN A 38 -7.77 -6.88 8.99
CA ASN A 38 -7.56 -5.51 9.49
C ASN A 38 -8.48 -4.46 8.84
N ARG A 39 -9.67 -4.88 8.37
CA ARG A 39 -10.62 -3.98 7.70
C ARG A 39 -11.19 -2.89 8.60
N HIS A 40 -11.13 -3.09 9.92
CA HIS A 40 -11.48 -2.08 10.91
C HIS A 40 -10.58 -0.82 10.79
N ARG A 41 -9.33 -0.97 10.36
CA ARG A 41 -8.38 0.12 10.04
C ARG A 41 -8.33 0.46 8.55
N HIS A 42 -9.36 0.03 7.79
CA HIS A 42 -9.43 0.20 6.33
C HIS A 42 -8.23 -0.41 5.58
N ALA A 43 -7.60 -1.47 6.11
CA ALA A 43 -6.44 -2.08 5.49
C ALA A 43 -6.73 -2.62 4.08
N VAL A 44 -5.81 -2.39 3.15
CA VAL A 44 -5.89 -2.85 1.75
C VAL A 44 -4.57 -3.44 1.31
N TYR A 45 -4.67 -4.50 0.50
CA TYR A 45 -3.55 -4.99 -0.29
C TYR A 45 -3.51 -4.25 -1.62
N TYR A 46 -2.37 -3.65 -1.95
CA TYR A 46 -2.18 -2.84 -3.15
C TYR A 46 -1.03 -3.38 -4.00
N LEU A 47 -1.13 -3.14 -5.30
CA LEU A 47 -0.05 -3.26 -6.27
C LEU A 47 0.19 -1.87 -6.87
N VAL A 48 1.43 -1.43 -6.95
CA VAL A 48 1.75 -0.13 -7.57
C VAL A 48 2.93 -0.24 -8.52
N THR A 49 2.90 0.57 -9.57
CA THR A 49 4.07 0.87 -10.40
C THR A 49 4.50 2.30 -10.12
N ILE A 50 5.77 2.52 -9.80
CA ILE A 50 6.31 3.82 -9.42
C ILE A 50 7.74 3.96 -9.95
N ASP A 51 8.22 5.19 -10.17
CA ASP A 51 9.59 5.43 -10.59
C ASP A 51 10.58 5.04 -9.48
N THR A 52 11.76 4.57 -9.87
CA THR A 52 12.85 4.20 -8.95
C THR A 52 13.25 5.30 -7.96
N VAL A 53 13.25 6.57 -8.37
CA VAL A 53 13.63 7.68 -7.49
C VAL A 53 12.57 7.84 -6.39
N ASP A 54 11.30 7.84 -6.76
CA ASP A 54 10.19 7.93 -5.81
C ASP A 54 10.11 6.68 -4.92
N ALA A 55 10.40 5.48 -5.46
CA ALA A 55 10.49 4.25 -4.66
C ALA A 55 11.58 4.32 -3.59
N ASN A 56 12.74 4.90 -3.90
CA ASN A 56 13.81 5.11 -2.92
C ASN A 56 13.39 6.08 -1.82
N ILE A 57 12.65 7.14 -2.18
CA ILE A 57 12.08 8.09 -1.20
C ILE A 57 11.08 7.37 -0.29
N VAL A 58 10.21 6.54 -0.85
CA VAL A 58 9.24 5.74 -0.08
C VAL A 58 9.95 4.80 0.89
N ASN A 59 10.98 4.08 0.46
CA ASN A 59 11.77 3.20 1.35
C ASN A 59 12.45 4.00 2.46
N ALA A 60 13.08 5.14 2.13
CA ALA A 60 13.70 6.00 3.14
C ALA A 60 12.68 6.50 4.18
N LEU A 61 11.46 6.85 3.75
CA LEU A 61 10.38 7.25 4.67
C LEU A 61 9.91 6.10 5.56
N ILE A 62 9.89 4.86 5.04
CA ILE A 62 9.55 3.66 5.82
C ILE A 62 10.63 3.38 6.86
N ASP A 63 11.91 3.54 6.50
CA ASP A 63 13.05 3.35 7.41
C ASP A 63 13.06 4.38 8.56
N THR A 64 12.54 5.59 8.31
CA THR A 64 12.36 6.64 9.33
C THR A 64 10.99 6.59 10.01
N GLU A 65 10.24 5.49 9.88
CA GLU A 65 8.91 5.26 10.48
C GLU A 65 7.83 6.28 10.07
N GLU A 66 8.03 6.99 8.96
CA GLU A 66 7.12 8.02 8.41
C GLU A 66 6.07 7.41 7.46
N TYR A 67 5.36 6.37 7.93
CA TYR A 67 4.48 5.53 7.12
C TYR A 67 3.34 6.29 6.43
N GLU A 68 2.78 7.32 7.08
CA GLU A 68 1.75 8.17 6.48
C GLU A 68 2.28 8.97 5.30
N LYS A 69 3.49 9.54 5.43
CA LYS A 69 4.11 10.31 4.36
C LYS A 69 4.47 9.38 3.21
N ALA A 70 4.99 8.19 3.51
CA ALA A 70 5.24 7.16 2.50
C ALA A 70 3.97 6.86 1.68
N LEU A 71 2.82 6.66 2.34
CA LEU A 71 1.55 6.37 1.65
C LEU A 71 1.09 7.54 0.78
N LYS A 72 1.23 8.77 1.28
CA LYS A 72 0.90 10.00 0.53
C LYS A 72 1.76 10.13 -0.72
N ILE A 73 3.06 9.79 -0.66
CA ILE A 73 3.94 9.78 -1.82
C ILE A 73 3.51 8.72 -2.83
N ILE A 74 3.27 7.48 -2.39
CA ILE A 74 2.79 6.40 -3.28
C ILE A 74 1.52 6.84 -4.02
N LYS A 75 0.53 7.34 -3.30
CA LYS A 75 -0.74 7.80 -3.90
C LYS A 75 -0.58 8.92 -4.93
N LYS A 76 0.38 9.81 -4.71
CA LYS A 76 0.61 10.98 -5.56
C LYS A 76 1.50 10.69 -6.77
N ARG A 77 2.46 9.77 -6.62
CA ARG A 77 3.54 9.53 -7.59
C ARG A 77 3.43 8.19 -8.31
N ALA A 78 2.62 7.25 -7.82
CA ALA A 78 2.41 5.98 -8.50
C ALA A 78 1.80 6.22 -9.89
N ILE A 79 2.39 5.56 -10.88
CA ILE A 79 1.95 5.57 -12.28
C ILE A 79 0.69 4.71 -12.41
N THR A 80 0.68 3.57 -11.73
CA THR A 80 -0.50 2.70 -11.63
C THR A 80 -0.71 2.25 -10.20
N ILE A 81 -1.99 2.12 -9.82
CA ILE A 81 -2.43 1.58 -8.54
C ILE A 81 -3.48 0.52 -8.86
N GLY A 82 -3.24 -0.70 -8.39
CA GLY A 82 -4.06 -1.88 -8.63
C GLY A 82 -4.45 -2.58 -7.33
N PHE A 83 -5.58 -3.26 -7.38
CA PHE A 83 -6.14 -4.04 -6.27
C PHE A 83 -6.59 -5.42 -6.78
N PRO A 84 -6.70 -6.44 -5.90
CA PRO A 84 -7.25 -7.74 -6.30
C PRO A 84 -8.65 -7.60 -6.87
N GLU A 85 -8.92 -8.25 -8.00
CA GLU A 85 -10.19 -8.14 -8.74
C GLU A 85 -11.40 -8.37 -7.84
N LYS A 86 -11.37 -9.42 -7.01
CA LYS A 86 -12.42 -9.79 -6.07
C LYS A 86 -12.77 -8.70 -5.04
N TYR A 87 -11.81 -7.85 -4.66
CA TYR A 87 -11.95 -6.83 -3.61
C TYR A 87 -11.81 -5.40 -4.13
N SER A 88 -11.66 -5.22 -5.45
CA SER A 88 -11.25 -3.96 -6.07
C SER A 88 -12.08 -2.77 -5.62
N ARG A 89 -13.42 -2.85 -5.70
CA ARG A 89 -14.31 -1.75 -5.28
C ARG A 89 -14.20 -1.41 -3.79
N GLN A 90 -14.12 -2.42 -2.93
CA GLN A 90 -14.02 -2.22 -1.48
C GLN A 90 -12.66 -1.59 -1.11
N TYR A 91 -11.60 -2.04 -1.77
CA TYR A 91 -10.25 -1.53 -1.53
C TYR A 91 -10.06 -0.14 -2.11
N GLN A 92 -10.65 0.19 -3.27
CA GLN A 92 -10.66 1.56 -3.81
C GLN A 92 -11.31 2.54 -2.82
N ASN A 93 -12.51 2.24 -2.34
CA ASN A 93 -13.19 3.08 -1.35
C ASN A 93 -12.36 3.26 -0.06
N SER A 94 -11.65 2.21 0.36
CA SER A 94 -10.80 2.27 1.56
C SER A 94 -9.51 3.03 1.30
N TRP A 95 -8.93 2.85 0.11
CA TRP A 95 -7.73 3.52 -0.34
C TRP A 95 -7.93 5.03 -0.28
N GLU A 96 -9.06 5.55 -0.77
CA GLU A 96 -9.38 6.98 -0.69
C GLU A 96 -9.39 7.53 0.75
N LEU A 97 -9.80 6.71 1.72
CA LEU A 97 -9.95 7.11 3.12
C LEU A 97 -8.63 7.08 3.92
N ILE A 98 -7.63 6.32 3.49
CA ILE A 98 -6.35 6.16 4.21
C ILE A 98 -5.23 7.01 3.58
N PRO A 99 -4.20 7.46 4.31
CA PRO A 99 -4.06 7.37 5.76
C PRO A 99 -5.01 8.36 6.44
N ASN A 100 -5.62 7.91 7.52
CA ASN A 100 -6.47 8.73 8.38
C ASN A 100 -6.49 8.10 9.78
N PRO A 101 -5.66 8.60 10.71
CA PRO A 101 -5.56 8.06 12.06
C PRO A 101 -6.89 8.03 12.83
N LYS A 102 -7.87 8.87 12.46
CA LYS A 102 -9.20 8.87 13.10
C LYS A 102 -10.04 7.63 12.79
N LEU A 103 -9.67 6.90 11.73
CA LEU A 103 -10.29 5.62 11.38
C LEU A 103 -9.67 4.45 12.15
N ASP A 104 -8.70 4.72 13.02
CA ASP A 104 -8.20 3.74 13.97
C ASP A 104 -8.98 3.85 15.29
N PRO A 105 -9.73 2.81 15.69
CA PRO A 105 -10.53 2.84 16.91
C PRO A 105 -9.70 2.79 18.22
N TYR A 106 -8.37 2.64 18.16
CA TYR A 106 -7.48 2.53 19.33
C TYR A 106 -6.23 3.44 19.25
#